data_AF-A0A7C4NVN1-F1
#
_entry.id   AF-A0A7C4NVN1-F1
#
_cell.length_a   1.000
_cell.length_b   1.000
_cell.length_c   1.000
_cell.angle_alpha   90.00
_cell.angle_beta   90.00
_cell.angle_gamma   90.00
#
_symmetry.space_group_name_H-M   'P 1'
#
loop_
_entity.id
_entity.type
_entity.pdbx_description
1 polymer ?
#
loop_
_entity_poly.entity_id
_entity_poly.type
_entity_poly.pdbx_seq_one_letter_code
_entity_poly.pdbx_strand_id
1 'polypeptide(L)'
;MRFRINYRIILGSLAVITVVVFITIYSLMRTNVYSEPYSPIEDYDRATNILWTLTVSIDRKTEIKPTIIYELNIVSDNLSRYRSEAMYRTGLSYRDFYTIDTYFNITKADKEMFIASHILPSTWLKIVESINLLGSMDMVRALEVYREIKANVIYIIEKLKNSLGILENTSYREYAVKEEHVVKIDETCRVVNKTISILKEYIKLMELMERTRLEIERGGNVTESILRMIEEIRREVNTSLIEEISPAINDFISRASKNPGEVVVEERSREDTLTHPGVKSGGYGEEVYDD
;
A
#
# COMPACT_ATOMS: atom_id res chain seq x y z
N MET A 1 -54.33 63.93 -34.09
CA MET A 1 -53.55 62.86 -34.78
C MET A 1 -53.36 61.69 -33.83
N ARG A 2 -53.99 60.54 -34.07
CA ARG A 2 -53.75 59.31 -33.28
C ARG A 2 -52.69 58.47 -33.99
N PHE A 3 -51.48 58.40 -33.43
CA PHE A 3 -50.43 57.48 -33.89
C PHE A 3 -50.92 56.04 -33.66
N ARG A 4 -51.31 55.35 -34.73
CA ARG A 4 -51.55 53.90 -34.69
C ARG A 4 -50.21 53.21 -34.66
N ILE A 5 -49.75 52.84 -33.48
CA ILE A 5 -48.54 52.04 -33.34
C ILE A 5 -48.84 50.64 -33.87
N ASN A 6 -48.11 50.25 -34.91
CA ASN A 6 -48.32 48.98 -35.60
C ASN A 6 -47.73 47.85 -34.74
N TYR A 7 -48.60 47.07 -34.09
CA TYR A 7 -48.23 46.03 -33.13
C TYR A 7 -47.22 45.02 -33.70
N ARG A 8 -47.24 44.80 -35.04
CA ARG A 8 -46.28 43.92 -35.73
C ARG A 8 -44.85 44.45 -35.70
N ILE A 9 -44.67 45.77 -35.76
CA ILE A 9 -43.36 46.43 -35.66
C ILE A 9 -42.84 46.32 -34.22
N ILE A 10 -43.70 46.54 -33.22
CA ILE A 10 -43.31 46.35 -31.81
C ILE A 10 -42.89 44.90 -31.56
N LEU A 11 -43.67 43.93 -32.04
CA LEU A 11 -43.37 42.50 -31.84
C LEU A 11 -42.06 42.08 -32.51
N GLY A 12 -41.81 42.56 -33.73
CA GLY A 12 -40.57 42.31 -34.46
C GLY A 12 -39.35 42.90 -33.75
N SER A 13 -39.47 44.15 -33.27
CA SER A 13 -38.41 44.80 -32.49
C SER A 13 -38.13 44.07 -31.17
N LEU A 14 -39.17 43.60 -30.47
CA LEU A 14 -39.01 42.82 -29.23
C LEU A 14 -38.28 41.50 -29.48
N ALA A 15 -38.62 40.80 -30.56
CA ALA A 15 -37.98 39.54 -30.91
C ALA A 15 -36.49 39.72 -31.23
N VAL A 16 -36.13 40.74 -32.00
CA VAL A 16 -34.72 41.04 -32.33
C VAL A 16 -33.94 41.43 -31.08
N ILE A 17 -34.49 42.28 -30.21
CA ILE A 17 -33.84 42.65 -28.94
C ILE A 17 -33.61 41.40 -28.08
N THR A 18 -34.58 40.50 -28.02
CA THR A 18 -34.47 39.26 -27.24
C THR A 18 -33.35 38.37 -27.77
N VAL A 19 -33.26 38.18 -29.09
CA VAL A 19 -32.20 37.38 -29.72
C VAL A 19 -30.82 38.01 -29.51
N VAL A 20 -30.70 39.32 -29.68
CA VAL A 20 -29.42 40.03 -29.50
C VAL A 20 -28.98 39.98 -28.03
N VAL A 21 -29.88 40.21 -27.07
CA VAL A 21 -29.57 40.08 -25.65
C VAL A 21 -29.16 38.65 -25.31
N PHE A 22 -29.82 37.65 -25.86
CA PHE A 22 -29.46 36.25 -25.64
C PHE A 22 -28.08 35.91 -26.18
N ILE A 23 -27.74 36.35 -27.41
CA ILE A 23 -26.41 36.16 -28.01
C ILE A 23 -25.33 36.91 -27.22
N THR A 24 -25.65 38.11 -26.73
CA THR A 24 -24.71 38.94 -25.98
C THR A 24 -24.46 38.37 -24.59
N ILE A 25 -25.51 37.91 -23.89
CA ILE A 25 -25.38 37.21 -22.61
C ILE A 25 -24.63 35.88 -22.80
N TYR A 26 -24.96 35.10 -23.82
CA TYR A 26 -24.25 33.85 -24.13
C TYR A 26 -22.76 34.12 -24.43
N SER A 27 -22.45 35.17 -25.18
CA SER A 27 -21.08 35.58 -25.46
C SER A 27 -20.37 36.12 -24.23
N LEU A 28 -21.05 36.86 -23.36
CA LEU A 28 -20.52 37.38 -22.09
C LEU A 28 -20.30 36.26 -21.07
N MET A 29 -21.19 35.26 -21.00
CA MET A 29 -20.97 34.04 -20.23
C MET A 29 -19.77 33.27 -20.79
N ARG A 30 -19.67 33.17 -22.12
CA ARG A 30 -18.51 32.57 -22.80
C ARG A 30 -17.22 33.37 -22.64
N THR A 31 -17.23 34.67 -22.36
CA THR A 31 -15.98 35.41 -22.11
C THR A 31 -15.62 35.44 -20.63
N ASN A 32 -16.60 35.48 -19.71
CA ASN A 32 -16.36 35.45 -18.26
C ASN A 32 -15.96 34.06 -17.74
N VAL A 33 -16.32 32.97 -18.42
CA VAL A 33 -15.85 31.60 -18.09
C VAL A 33 -14.40 31.36 -18.59
N TYR A 34 -13.83 32.28 -19.36
CA TYR A 34 -12.56 32.09 -20.07
C TYR A 34 -11.48 33.12 -19.67
N SER A 35 -11.66 33.83 -18.55
CA SER A 35 -10.75 34.91 -18.13
C SER A 35 -9.64 34.49 -17.14
N GLU A 36 -9.64 33.27 -16.61
CA GLU A 36 -8.45 32.71 -15.96
C GLU A 36 -7.68 31.84 -16.98
N PRO A 37 -6.34 31.94 -17.04
CA PRO A 37 -5.54 31.00 -17.82
C PRO A 37 -5.67 29.62 -17.18
N TYR A 38 -6.69 28.90 -17.60
CA TYR A 38 -7.09 27.59 -17.12
C TYR A 38 -6.07 26.54 -17.59
N SER A 39 -4.99 26.38 -16.83
CA SER A 39 -3.92 25.42 -17.16
C SER A 39 -3.78 24.38 -16.05
N PRO A 40 -4.32 23.16 -16.23
CA PRO A 40 -4.20 22.08 -15.25
C PRO A 40 -2.79 21.48 -15.14
N ILE A 41 -1.81 22.05 -15.86
CA ILE A 41 -0.42 21.57 -15.93
C ILE A 41 0.24 21.51 -14.54
N GLU A 42 0.00 22.51 -13.69
CA GLU A 42 0.57 22.49 -12.33
C GLU A 42 0.04 21.31 -11.51
N ASP A 43 -1.25 21.01 -11.61
CA ASP A 43 -1.86 19.88 -10.90
C ASP A 43 -1.41 18.53 -11.48
N TYR A 44 -1.10 18.46 -12.78
CA TYR A 44 -0.49 17.28 -13.39
C TYR A 44 0.91 17.00 -12.85
N ASP A 45 1.73 18.06 -12.75
CA ASP A 45 3.07 17.98 -12.18
C ASP A 45 3.01 17.60 -10.70
N ARG A 46 2.07 18.18 -9.94
CA ARG A 46 1.88 17.84 -8.52
C ARG A 46 1.43 16.39 -8.33
N ALA A 47 0.45 15.91 -9.11
CA ALA A 47 0.01 14.52 -9.04
C ALA A 47 1.19 13.54 -9.25
N THR A 48 2.00 13.77 -10.29
CA THR A 48 3.14 12.88 -10.56
C THR A 48 4.28 13.01 -9.55
N ASN A 49 4.46 14.19 -8.94
CA ASN A 49 5.42 14.38 -7.85
C ASN A 49 4.97 13.70 -6.54
N ILE A 50 3.66 13.70 -6.26
CA ILE A 50 3.09 12.94 -5.14
C ILE A 50 3.33 11.45 -5.38
N LEU A 51 2.97 10.93 -6.56
CA LEU A 51 3.23 9.54 -6.96
C LEU A 51 4.69 9.15 -6.77
N TRP A 52 5.60 10.01 -7.21
CA TRP A 52 7.04 9.79 -7.06
C TRP A 52 7.49 9.78 -5.60
N THR A 53 6.97 10.70 -4.78
CA THR A 53 7.27 10.75 -3.35
C THR A 53 6.83 9.47 -2.64
N LEU A 54 5.62 8.99 -2.96
CA LEU A 54 5.09 7.73 -2.44
C LEU A 54 5.92 6.53 -2.93
N THR A 55 6.35 6.54 -4.19
CA THR A 55 7.23 5.51 -4.76
C THR A 55 8.56 5.42 -4.03
N VAL A 56 9.21 6.56 -3.78
CA VAL A 56 10.47 6.61 -3.02
C VAL A 56 10.26 6.12 -1.59
N SER A 57 9.15 6.50 -0.95
CA SER A 57 8.79 6.00 0.38
C SER A 57 8.60 4.49 0.40
N ILE A 58 7.87 3.93 -0.57
CA ILE A 58 7.67 2.48 -0.68
C ILE A 58 8.99 1.77 -0.96
N ASP A 59 9.82 2.27 -1.88
CA ASP A 59 11.09 1.66 -2.22
C ASP A 59 12.02 1.60 -1.00
N ARG A 60 12.21 2.75 -0.35
CA ARG A 60 13.12 2.92 0.79
C ARG A 60 12.53 2.57 2.15
N LYS A 61 11.24 2.21 2.20
CA LYS A 61 10.49 1.89 3.43
C LYS A 61 10.55 3.02 4.45
N THR A 62 10.44 4.27 3.98
CA THR A 62 10.53 5.47 4.84
C THR A 62 9.16 6.07 5.11
N GLU A 63 8.98 6.63 6.30
CA GLU A 63 7.76 7.34 6.65
C GLU A 63 7.47 8.52 5.71
N ILE A 64 6.18 8.68 5.39
CA ILE A 64 5.69 9.83 4.63
C ILE A 64 5.21 10.94 5.57
N LYS A 65 5.42 12.18 5.15
CA LYS A 65 4.90 13.33 5.90
C LYS A 65 3.37 13.35 5.81
N PRO A 66 2.66 13.61 6.93
CA PRO A 66 1.20 13.76 6.91
C PRO A 66 0.71 14.84 5.95
N THR A 67 1.53 15.85 5.63
CA THR A 67 1.19 16.93 4.69
C THR A 67 0.84 16.44 3.29
N ILE A 68 1.35 15.28 2.87
CA ILE A 68 1.11 14.72 1.53
C ILE A 68 -0.38 14.42 1.29
N ILE A 69 -1.14 14.00 2.31
CA ILE A 69 -2.58 13.71 2.11
C ILE A 69 -3.39 14.98 1.81
N TYR A 70 -2.99 16.11 2.39
CA TYR A 70 -3.65 17.39 2.14
C TYR A 70 -3.39 17.85 0.72
N GLU A 71 -2.13 17.76 0.27
CA GLU A 71 -1.76 18.09 -1.11
C GLU A 71 -2.50 17.19 -2.11
N LEU A 72 -2.53 15.88 -1.85
CA LEU A 72 -3.24 14.91 -2.68
C LEU A 72 -4.74 15.19 -2.78
N ASN A 73 -5.39 15.57 -1.67
CA ASN A 73 -6.81 15.91 -1.70
C ASN A 73 -7.07 17.17 -2.54
N ILE A 74 -6.24 18.21 -2.39
CA ILE A 74 -6.35 19.44 -3.20
C ILE A 74 -6.22 19.12 -4.70
N VAL A 75 -5.18 18.39 -5.08
CA VAL A 75 -4.92 18.04 -6.48
C VAL A 75 -6.03 17.14 -7.04
N SER A 76 -6.49 16.17 -6.26
CA SER A 76 -7.62 15.30 -6.62
C SER A 76 -8.91 16.09 -6.85
N ASP A 77 -9.21 17.07 -5.99
CA ASP A 77 -10.43 17.88 -6.09
C ASP A 77 -10.36 18.82 -7.29
N ASN A 78 -9.19 19.44 -7.53
CA ASN A 78 -8.94 20.26 -8.71
C ASN A 78 -9.14 19.45 -10.00
N LEU A 79 -8.50 18.29 -10.12
CA LEU A 79 -8.59 17.44 -11.31
C LEU A 79 -10.00 16.88 -11.51
N SER A 80 -10.72 16.57 -10.43
CA SER A 80 -12.14 16.17 -10.49
C SER A 80 -13.02 17.29 -11.06
N ARG A 81 -12.80 18.52 -10.60
CA ARG A 81 -13.48 19.71 -11.13
C ARG A 81 -13.16 19.93 -12.60
N TYR A 82 -11.87 19.90 -12.97
CA TYR A 82 -11.43 20.07 -14.36
C TYR A 82 -12.04 19.01 -15.28
N ARG A 83 -12.09 17.76 -14.83
CA ARG A 83 -12.71 16.66 -15.56
C ARG A 83 -14.21 16.89 -15.76
N SER A 84 -14.90 17.34 -14.73
CA SER A 84 -16.34 17.62 -14.78
C SER A 84 -16.62 18.78 -15.75
N GLU A 85 -15.88 19.87 -15.66
CA GLU A 85 -16.02 21.02 -16.57
C GLU A 85 -15.69 20.65 -18.02
N ALA A 86 -14.70 19.79 -18.24
CA ALA A 86 -14.34 19.27 -19.55
C ALA A 86 -15.46 18.45 -20.21
N MET A 87 -16.29 17.74 -19.43
CA MET A 87 -17.45 17.00 -19.96
C MET A 87 -18.56 17.93 -20.50
N TYR A 88 -18.69 19.13 -19.93
CA TYR A 88 -19.75 20.08 -20.30
C TYR A 88 -19.27 21.18 -21.25
N ARG A 89 -17.96 21.32 -21.47
CA ARG A 89 -17.39 22.30 -22.41
C ARG A 89 -17.53 21.84 -23.85
N THR A 90 -18.22 22.64 -24.67
CA THR A 90 -18.21 22.46 -26.12
C THR A 90 -16.85 22.88 -26.70
N GLY A 91 -16.28 22.04 -27.58
CA GLY A 91 -15.03 22.35 -28.30
C GLY A 91 -13.72 21.99 -27.58
N LEU A 92 -13.77 21.22 -26.49
CA LEU A 92 -12.56 20.64 -25.90
C LEU A 92 -12.02 19.53 -26.81
N SER A 93 -10.70 19.44 -26.99
CA SER A 93 -10.14 18.37 -27.82
C SER A 93 -10.25 17.03 -27.09
N TYR A 94 -10.40 15.95 -27.86
CA TYR A 94 -10.38 14.58 -27.32
C TYR A 94 -9.12 14.36 -26.47
N ARG A 95 -7.97 14.83 -26.95
CA ARG A 95 -6.69 14.71 -26.24
C ARG A 95 -6.69 15.42 -24.88
N ASP A 96 -7.25 16.61 -24.78
CA ASP A 96 -7.27 17.39 -23.53
C ASP A 96 -8.12 16.69 -22.47
N PHE A 97 -9.28 16.14 -22.85
CA PHE A 97 -10.13 15.40 -21.92
C PHE A 97 -9.42 14.17 -21.36
N TYR A 98 -8.82 13.35 -22.22
CA TYR A 98 -8.11 12.13 -21.80
C TYR A 98 -6.82 12.44 -21.03
N THR A 99 -6.21 13.60 -21.27
CA THR A 99 -5.11 14.10 -20.43
C THR A 99 -5.59 14.35 -19.01
N ILE A 100 -6.68 15.11 -18.83
CA ILE A 100 -7.27 15.35 -17.50
C ILE A 100 -7.66 14.03 -16.82
N ASP A 101 -8.33 13.13 -17.55
CA ASP A 101 -8.76 11.83 -17.03
C ASP A 101 -7.56 10.98 -16.56
N THR A 102 -6.47 11.00 -17.32
CA THR A 102 -5.20 10.33 -16.98
C THR A 102 -4.67 10.79 -15.62
N TYR A 103 -4.49 12.09 -15.39
CA TYR A 103 -3.99 12.59 -14.11
C TYR A 103 -4.99 12.41 -12.97
N PHE A 104 -6.30 12.48 -13.27
CA PHE A 104 -7.31 12.15 -12.29
C PHE A 104 -7.23 10.68 -11.84
N ASN A 105 -6.94 9.75 -12.75
CA ASN A 105 -6.73 8.34 -12.38
C ASN A 105 -5.40 8.14 -11.63
N ILE A 106 -4.33 8.88 -11.98
CA ILE A 106 -3.09 8.89 -11.19
C ILE A 106 -3.35 9.29 -9.73
N THR A 107 -4.14 10.33 -9.47
CA THR A 107 -4.44 10.72 -8.07
C THR A 107 -5.30 9.70 -7.31
N LYS A 108 -6.08 8.85 -7.99
CA LYS A 108 -6.72 7.70 -7.34
C LYS A 108 -5.70 6.64 -6.96
N ALA A 109 -4.74 6.35 -7.85
CA ALA A 109 -3.64 5.43 -7.57
C ALA A 109 -2.78 5.94 -6.40
N ASP A 110 -2.54 7.25 -6.32
CA ASP A 110 -1.84 7.90 -5.21
C ASP A 110 -2.55 7.70 -3.87
N LYS A 111 -3.89 7.79 -3.83
CA LYS A 111 -4.65 7.58 -2.59
C LYS A 111 -4.46 6.17 -2.02
N GLU A 112 -4.51 5.16 -2.89
CA GLU A 112 -4.26 3.78 -2.48
C GLU A 112 -2.79 3.60 -2.05
N MET A 113 -1.83 4.19 -2.77
CA MET A 113 -0.41 4.15 -2.41
C MET A 113 -0.09 4.88 -1.11
N PHE A 114 -0.75 6.00 -0.82
CA PHE A 114 -0.56 6.77 0.41
C PHE A 114 -0.86 5.91 1.64
N ILE A 115 -1.98 5.18 1.60
CA ILE A 115 -2.38 4.28 2.68
C ILE A 115 -1.31 3.20 2.89
N ALA A 116 -0.86 2.57 1.81
CA ALA A 116 0.21 1.56 1.89
C ALA A 116 1.51 2.15 2.44
N SER A 117 1.94 3.31 1.93
CA SER A 117 3.19 3.98 2.31
C SER A 117 3.21 4.43 3.78
N HIS A 118 2.04 4.70 4.37
CA HIS A 118 1.94 5.07 5.78
C HIS A 118 2.14 3.88 6.72
N ILE A 119 1.68 2.69 6.33
CA ILE A 119 1.69 1.48 7.18
C ILE A 119 2.94 0.63 6.93
N LEU A 120 3.48 0.67 5.71
CA LEU A 120 4.58 -0.18 5.27
C LEU A 120 5.85 -0.05 6.11
N PRO A 121 6.36 1.13 6.50
CA PRO A 121 7.62 1.25 7.24
C PRO A 121 7.63 0.46 8.56
N SER A 122 6.62 0.67 9.41
CA SER A 122 6.51 -0.02 10.70
C SER A 122 6.24 -1.51 10.55
N THR A 123 5.43 -1.88 9.55
CA THR A 123 5.18 -3.30 9.22
C THR A 123 6.45 -3.97 8.72
N TRP A 124 7.24 -3.29 7.88
CA TRP A 124 8.48 -3.81 7.31
C TRP A 124 9.52 -4.09 8.39
N LEU A 125 9.65 -3.22 9.40
CA LEU A 125 10.54 -3.47 10.54
C LEU A 125 10.19 -4.77 11.28
N LYS A 126 8.89 -5.03 11.49
CA LYS A 126 8.43 -6.29 12.10
C LYS A 126 8.62 -7.51 11.20
N ILE A 127 8.52 -7.35 9.88
CA ILE A 127 8.90 -8.42 8.92
C ILE A 127 10.38 -8.74 9.05
N VAL A 128 11.25 -7.73 9.12
CA VAL A 128 12.69 -7.92 9.32
C VAL A 128 12.97 -8.62 10.66
N GLU A 129 12.30 -8.18 11.73
CA GLU A 129 12.39 -8.80 13.04
C GLU A 129 12.01 -10.29 13.02
N SER A 130 10.86 -10.64 12.42
CA SER A 130 10.40 -12.02 12.34
C SER A 130 11.38 -12.91 11.57
N ILE A 131 11.95 -12.44 10.46
CA ILE A 131 12.95 -13.19 9.69
C ILE A 131 14.28 -13.33 10.48
N ASN A 132 14.68 -12.31 11.24
CA ASN A 132 15.88 -12.40 12.07
C ASN A 132 15.72 -13.39 13.25
N LEU A 133 14.51 -13.49 13.81
CA LEU A 133 14.18 -14.51 14.81
C LEU A 133 14.31 -15.92 14.24
N LEU A 134 13.89 -16.13 12.99
CA LEU A 134 14.14 -17.40 12.29
C LEU A 134 15.63 -17.71 12.17
N GLY A 135 16.48 -16.73 11.85
CA GLY A 135 17.93 -16.92 11.87
C GLY A 135 18.47 -17.39 13.24
N SER A 136 17.77 -17.06 14.33
CA SER A 136 18.08 -17.54 15.67
C SER A 136 17.43 -18.88 16.01
N MET A 137 16.81 -19.56 15.03
CA MET A 137 16.03 -20.79 15.17
C MET A 137 14.74 -20.64 15.99
N ASP A 138 14.29 -19.41 16.24
CA ASP A 138 13.11 -19.14 17.07
C ASP A 138 11.85 -18.99 16.21
N MET A 139 11.30 -20.13 15.80
CA MET A 139 10.13 -20.16 14.93
C MET A 139 8.85 -19.71 15.66
N VAL A 140 8.74 -19.96 16.96
CA VAL A 140 7.59 -19.55 17.77
C VAL A 140 7.47 -18.04 17.80
N ARG A 141 8.53 -17.32 18.21
CA ARG A 141 8.49 -15.85 18.29
C ARG A 141 8.38 -15.20 16.91
N ALA A 142 9.01 -15.79 15.89
CA ALA A 142 8.86 -15.31 14.53
C ALA A 142 7.38 -15.35 14.07
N LEU A 143 6.66 -16.43 14.39
CA LEU A 143 5.25 -16.58 14.06
C LEU A 143 4.33 -15.69 14.89
N GLU A 144 4.67 -15.40 16.15
CA GLU A 144 3.95 -14.41 16.96
C GLU A 144 4.00 -13.03 16.31
N VAL A 145 5.19 -12.54 15.97
CA VAL A 145 5.36 -11.26 15.26
C VAL A 145 4.59 -11.25 13.95
N TYR A 146 4.62 -12.36 13.19
CA TYR A 146 3.83 -12.50 11.97
C TYR A 146 2.32 -12.36 12.21
N ARG A 147 1.77 -13.03 13.23
CA ARG A 147 0.33 -12.96 13.54
C ARG A 147 -0.10 -11.54 13.90
N GLU A 148 0.75 -10.77 14.59
CA GLU A 148 0.48 -9.36 14.89
C GLU A 148 0.36 -8.50 13.63
N ILE A 149 1.15 -8.79 12.59
CA ILE A 149 1.24 -7.93 11.40
C ILE A 149 0.54 -8.49 10.16
N LYS A 150 0.06 -9.74 10.19
CA LYS A 150 -0.50 -10.44 9.03
C LYS A 150 -1.59 -9.62 8.32
N ALA A 151 -2.51 -9.05 9.09
CA ALA A 151 -3.57 -8.21 8.56
C ALA A 151 -3.03 -6.96 7.85
N ASN A 152 -2.01 -6.30 8.42
CA ASN A 152 -1.38 -5.14 7.81
C ASN A 152 -0.65 -5.51 6.51
N VAL A 153 0.07 -6.64 6.46
CA VAL A 153 0.75 -7.09 5.25
C VAL A 153 -0.25 -7.35 4.12
N ILE A 154 -1.35 -8.05 4.42
CA ILE A 154 -2.42 -8.32 3.45
C ILE A 154 -3.04 -7.00 2.95
N TYR A 155 -3.34 -6.08 3.87
CA TYR A 155 -3.92 -4.78 3.54
C TYR A 155 -2.99 -3.93 2.67
N ILE A 156 -1.69 -3.90 2.96
CA ILE A 156 -0.69 -3.23 2.12
C ILE A 156 -0.69 -3.82 0.71
N ILE A 157 -0.66 -5.16 0.58
CA ILE A 157 -0.69 -5.83 -0.72
C ILE A 157 -1.95 -5.44 -1.51
N GLU A 158 -3.12 -5.42 -0.86
CA GLU A 158 -4.38 -5.01 -1.49
C GLU A 158 -4.30 -3.58 -2.04
N LYS A 159 -3.87 -2.63 -1.20
CA LYS A 159 -3.73 -1.22 -1.59
C LYS A 159 -2.74 -1.00 -2.72
N LEU A 160 -1.60 -1.67 -2.67
CA LEU A 160 -0.60 -1.62 -3.74
C LEU A 160 -1.13 -2.23 -5.05
N LYS A 161 -1.88 -3.35 -4.98
CA LYS A 161 -2.52 -3.95 -6.17
C LYS A 161 -3.58 -3.05 -6.79
N ASN A 162 -4.41 -2.41 -5.97
CA ASN A 162 -5.43 -1.48 -6.46
C ASN A 162 -4.78 -0.30 -7.18
N SER A 163 -3.74 0.28 -6.60
CA SER A 163 -2.99 1.37 -7.23
C SER A 163 -2.37 0.93 -8.55
N LEU A 164 -1.66 -0.20 -8.57
CA LEU A 164 -1.06 -0.76 -9.77
C LEU A 164 -2.10 -1.00 -10.87
N GLY A 165 -3.24 -1.62 -10.52
CA GLY A 165 -4.32 -1.87 -11.47
C GLY A 165 -4.91 -0.58 -12.06
N ILE A 166 -4.95 0.52 -11.30
CA ILE A 166 -5.37 1.83 -11.83
C ILE A 166 -4.32 2.35 -12.82
N LEU A 167 -3.03 2.31 -12.46
CA LEU A 167 -1.94 2.82 -13.30
C LEU A 167 -1.81 2.02 -14.61
N GLU A 168 -1.86 0.69 -14.55
CA GLU A 168 -1.78 -0.19 -15.73
C GLU A 168 -2.95 -0.02 -16.70
N ASN A 169 -4.14 0.33 -16.19
CA ASN A 169 -5.32 0.62 -17.00
C ASN A 169 -5.43 2.09 -17.43
N THR A 170 -4.49 2.95 -17.02
CA THR A 170 -4.45 4.35 -17.42
C THR A 170 -3.60 4.49 -18.69
N SER A 171 -4.12 5.17 -19.71
CA SER A 171 -3.39 5.44 -20.97
C SER A 171 -2.30 6.52 -20.83
N TYR A 172 -1.52 6.51 -19.75
CA TYR A 172 -0.57 7.59 -19.43
C TYR A 172 0.54 7.74 -20.48
N ARG A 173 0.90 6.67 -21.21
CA ARG A 173 1.89 6.76 -22.30
C ARG A 173 1.41 7.59 -23.50
N GLU A 174 0.10 7.68 -23.70
CA GLU A 174 -0.51 8.43 -24.81
C GLU A 174 -0.81 9.88 -24.42
N TYR A 175 -1.18 10.11 -23.16
CA TYR A 175 -1.73 11.37 -22.69
C TYR A 175 -0.90 12.07 -21.61
N ALA A 176 0.28 11.56 -21.24
CA ALA A 176 1.21 12.31 -20.42
C ALA A 176 1.63 13.60 -21.13
N VAL A 177 1.77 14.68 -20.35
CA VAL A 177 2.15 16.00 -20.87
C VAL A 177 3.67 16.15 -20.97
N LYS A 178 4.41 15.27 -20.29
CA LYS A 178 5.87 15.24 -20.28
C LYS A 178 6.37 13.81 -20.22
N GLU A 179 7.50 13.55 -20.86
CA GLU A 179 8.18 12.25 -20.83
C GLU A 179 8.56 11.83 -19.40
N GLU A 180 8.98 12.80 -18.57
CA GLU A 180 9.32 12.54 -17.16
C GLU A 180 8.17 11.95 -16.34
N HIS A 181 6.91 12.24 -16.71
CA HIS A 181 5.75 11.66 -16.04
C HIS A 181 5.61 10.18 -16.36
N VAL A 182 5.85 9.80 -17.61
CA VAL A 182 5.82 8.39 -18.06
C VAL A 182 6.88 7.60 -17.30
N VAL A 183 8.11 8.12 -17.23
CA VAL A 183 9.22 7.47 -16.51
C VAL A 183 8.89 7.27 -15.02
N LYS A 184 8.33 8.29 -14.35
CA LYS A 184 7.90 8.17 -12.95
C LYS A 184 6.84 7.10 -12.75
N ILE A 185 5.85 7.02 -13.64
CA ILE A 185 4.77 6.04 -13.56
C ILE A 185 5.29 4.61 -13.83
N ASP A 186 6.12 4.42 -14.86
CA ASP A 186 6.74 3.11 -15.15
C ASP A 186 7.58 2.62 -13.97
N GLU A 187 8.39 3.50 -13.38
CA GLU A 187 9.20 3.18 -12.21
C GLU A 187 8.35 2.88 -10.97
N THR A 188 7.24 3.61 -10.80
CA THR A 188 6.25 3.33 -9.76
C THR A 188 5.69 1.92 -9.90
N CYS A 189 5.22 1.55 -11.09
CA CYS A 189 4.70 0.22 -11.37
C CYS A 189 5.74 -0.87 -11.06
N ARG A 190 7.01 -0.64 -11.40
CA ARG A 190 8.12 -1.57 -11.11
C ARG A 190 8.33 -1.76 -9.61
N VAL A 191 8.46 -0.67 -8.85
CA VAL A 191 8.68 -0.69 -7.39
C VAL A 191 7.51 -1.33 -6.65
N VAL A 192 6.28 -0.98 -7.05
CA VAL A 192 5.04 -1.52 -6.47
C VAL A 192 4.95 -3.03 -6.72
N ASN A 193 5.17 -3.48 -7.97
CA ASN A 193 5.16 -4.90 -8.30
C ASN A 193 6.21 -5.70 -7.53
N LYS A 194 7.44 -5.17 -7.42
CA LYS A 194 8.51 -5.79 -6.65
C LYS A 194 8.12 -5.92 -5.18
N THR A 195 7.61 -4.84 -4.58
CA THR A 195 7.20 -4.84 -3.17
C THR A 195 6.07 -5.84 -2.90
N ILE A 196 5.04 -5.89 -3.76
CA ILE A 196 3.97 -6.88 -3.68
C ILE A 196 4.54 -8.31 -3.73
N SER A 197 5.50 -8.55 -4.63
CA SER A 197 6.10 -9.87 -4.80
C SER A 197 6.83 -10.31 -3.54
N ILE A 198 7.66 -9.45 -2.97
CA ILE A 198 8.38 -9.72 -1.72
C ILE A 198 7.41 -10.02 -0.57
N LEU A 199 6.37 -9.20 -0.38
CA LEU A 199 5.40 -9.39 0.70
C LEU A 199 4.59 -10.70 0.54
N LYS A 200 4.28 -11.12 -0.69
CA LYS A 200 3.62 -12.41 -0.95
C LYS A 200 4.51 -13.59 -0.60
N GLU A 201 5.79 -13.55 -0.99
CA GLU A 201 6.74 -14.59 -0.62
C GLU A 201 6.92 -14.67 0.90
N TYR A 202 6.91 -13.52 1.59
CA TYR A 202 6.97 -13.49 3.05
C TYR A 202 5.75 -14.17 3.68
N ILE A 203 4.53 -13.85 3.22
CA ILE A 203 3.32 -14.54 3.71
C ILE A 203 3.45 -16.05 3.48
N LYS A 204 3.86 -16.46 2.29
CA LYS A 204 4.01 -17.87 1.93
C LYS A 204 4.97 -18.60 2.87
N LEU A 205 6.14 -18.00 3.13
CA LEU A 205 7.12 -18.51 4.08
C LEU A 205 6.50 -18.71 5.47
N MET A 206 5.83 -17.69 6.00
CA MET A 206 5.28 -17.76 7.35
C MET A 206 4.09 -18.73 7.45
N GLU A 207 3.29 -18.89 6.40
CA GLU A 207 2.20 -19.88 6.40
C GLU A 207 2.71 -21.32 6.34
N LEU A 208 3.82 -21.59 5.62
CA LEU A 208 4.47 -22.90 5.68
C LEU A 208 4.95 -23.21 7.11
N MET A 209 5.59 -22.24 7.76
CA MET A 209 6.06 -22.37 9.13
C MET A 209 4.92 -22.59 10.13
N GLU A 210 3.83 -21.82 10.02
CA GLU A 210 2.66 -21.97 10.88
C GLU A 210 2.04 -23.37 10.71
N ARG A 211 1.92 -23.84 9.47
CA ARG A 211 1.40 -25.19 9.18
C ARG A 211 2.27 -26.26 9.83
N THR A 212 3.59 -26.16 9.69
CA THR A 212 4.54 -27.11 10.28
C THR A 212 4.48 -27.07 11.81
N ARG A 213 4.37 -25.89 12.41
CA ARG A 213 4.20 -25.75 13.86
C ARG A 213 2.96 -26.50 14.35
N LEU A 214 1.82 -26.27 13.70
CA LEU A 214 0.53 -26.90 14.05
C LEU A 214 0.57 -28.42 13.89
N GLU A 215 1.34 -28.94 12.93
CA GLU A 215 1.53 -30.37 12.77
C GLU A 215 2.33 -30.97 13.93
N ILE A 216 3.42 -30.31 14.34
CA ILE A 216 4.24 -30.73 15.47
C ILE A 216 3.42 -30.73 16.75
N GLU A 217 2.66 -29.66 17.01
CA GLU A 217 1.75 -29.55 18.17
C GLU A 217 0.70 -30.68 18.22
N ARG A 218 0.36 -31.27 17.07
CA ARG A 218 -0.57 -32.41 16.97
C ARG A 218 0.11 -33.77 17.15
N GLY A 219 1.37 -33.79 17.57
CA GLY A 219 2.17 -35.00 17.79
C GLY A 219 2.99 -35.44 16.57
N GLY A 220 3.20 -34.55 15.59
CA GLY A 220 4.09 -34.80 14.46
C GLY A 220 5.55 -34.95 14.89
N ASN A 221 6.34 -35.70 14.12
CA ASN A 221 7.77 -35.82 14.38
C ASN A 221 8.49 -34.51 14.02
N VAL A 222 9.02 -33.80 15.02
CA VAL A 222 9.73 -32.52 14.84
C VAL A 222 10.76 -32.55 13.72
N THR A 223 11.60 -33.58 13.68
CA THR A 223 12.68 -33.68 12.68
C THR A 223 12.11 -33.83 11.28
N GLU A 224 11.16 -34.74 11.09
CA GLU A 224 10.54 -34.97 9.78
C GLU A 224 9.74 -33.75 9.29
N SER A 225 8.94 -33.14 10.17
CA SER A 225 8.11 -31.98 9.83
C SER A 225 8.96 -30.76 9.47
N ILE A 226 10.07 -30.50 10.18
CA ILE A 226 11.00 -29.42 9.86
C ILE A 226 11.74 -29.68 8.54
N LEU A 227 12.25 -30.89 8.31
CA LEU A 227 12.94 -31.20 7.04
C LEU A 227 12.00 -31.07 5.84
N ARG A 228 10.73 -31.51 5.99
CA ARG A 228 9.72 -31.32 4.95
C ARG A 228 9.40 -29.85 4.71
N MET A 229 9.25 -29.07 5.78
CA MET A 229 9.05 -27.62 5.68
C MET A 229 10.17 -26.95 4.89
N ILE A 230 11.43 -27.31 5.17
CA ILE A 230 12.57 -26.76 4.43
C ILE A 230 12.52 -27.13 2.95
N GLU A 231 12.18 -28.36 2.62
CA GLU A 231 12.03 -28.79 1.22
C GLU A 231 10.90 -28.02 0.51
N GLU A 232 9.77 -27.82 1.18
CA GLU A 232 8.66 -27.00 0.66
C GLU A 232 9.06 -25.53 0.48
N ILE A 233 9.81 -24.95 1.42
CA ILE A 233 10.36 -23.60 1.28
C ILE A 233 11.24 -23.52 0.03
N ARG A 234 12.17 -24.46 -0.18
CA ARG A 234 13.05 -24.49 -1.36
C ARG A 234 12.29 -24.62 -2.67
N ARG A 235 11.19 -25.36 -2.68
CA ARG A 235 10.37 -25.60 -3.87
C ARG A 235 9.44 -24.44 -4.19
N GLU A 236 8.88 -23.83 -3.16
CA GLU A 236 7.72 -22.97 -3.31
C GLU A 236 7.98 -21.50 -3.01
N VAL A 237 8.93 -21.17 -2.13
CA VAL A 237 9.23 -19.79 -1.76
C VAL A 237 10.42 -19.30 -2.58
N ASN A 238 10.28 -18.14 -3.20
CA ASN A 238 11.41 -17.49 -3.84
C ASN A 238 12.28 -16.81 -2.77
N THR A 239 13.24 -17.57 -2.21
CA THR A 239 14.09 -17.11 -1.10
C THR A 239 14.96 -15.93 -1.48
N SER A 240 15.31 -15.74 -2.77
CA SER A 240 16.10 -14.58 -3.19
C SER A 240 15.36 -13.26 -2.96
N LEU A 241 14.02 -13.26 -3.02
CA LEU A 241 13.20 -12.08 -2.69
C LEU A 241 13.12 -11.84 -1.18
N ILE A 242 13.17 -12.91 -0.37
CA ILE A 242 13.19 -12.79 1.10
C ILE A 242 14.56 -12.32 1.60
N GLU A 243 15.64 -12.74 0.94
CA GLU A 243 17.00 -12.28 1.22
C GLU A 243 17.15 -10.76 1.08
N GLU A 244 16.37 -10.12 0.20
CA GLU A 244 16.32 -8.66 0.10
C GLU A 244 15.77 -8.00 1.38
N ILE A 245 14.98 -8.72 2.17
CA ILE A 245 14.52 -8.28 3.49
C ILE A 245 15.60 -8.55 4.54
N SER A 246 16.06 -9.81 4.63
CA SER A 246 17.11 -10.21 5.56
C SER A 246 17.82 -11.50 5.09
N PRO A 247 19.16 -11.56 5.13
CA PRO A 247 19.92 -12.76 4.78
C PRO A 247 19.75 -13.90 5.81
N ALA A 248 19.15 -13.63 6.97
CA ALA A 248 18.94 -14.59 8.04
C ALA A 248 18.11 -15.80 7.60
N ILE A 249 17.27 -15.65 6.58
CA ILE A 249 16.48 -16.76 6.02
C ILE A 249 17.35 -17.92 5.51
N ASN A 250 18.49 -17.61 4.89
CA ASN A 250 19.39 -18.64 4.37
C ASN A 250 20.15 -19.35 5.47
N ASP A 251 20.53 -18.63 6.53
CA ASP A 251 21.13 -19.23 7.72
C ASP A 251 20.15 -20.20 8.38
N PHE A 252 18.89 -19.77 8.55
CA PHE A 252 17.81 -20.61 9.05
C PHE A 252 17.66 -21.88 8.20
N ILE A 253 17.47 -21.74 6.88
CA ILE A 253 17.30 -22.90 5.99
C ILE A 253 18.48 -23.86 6.09
N SER A 254 19.71 -23.34 6.07
CA SER A 254 20.94 -24.13 6.11
C SER A 254 21.09 -24.91 7.42
N ARG A 255 20.92 -24.24 8.56
CA ARG A 255 21.11 -24.84 9.87
C ARG A 255 19.94 -25.75 10.25
N ALA A 256 18.69 -25.38 9.95
CA ALA A 256 17.52 -26.23 10.20
C ALA A 256 17.55 -27.52 9.36
N SER A 257 18.15 -27.47 8.15
CA SER A 257 18.40 -28.68 7.35
C SER A 257 19.37 -29.67 8.03
N LYS A 258 20.33 -29.15 8.81
CA LYS A 258 21.39 -29.96 9.44
C LYS A 258 20.99 -30.43 10.84
N ASN A 259 20.42 -29.53 11.62
CA ASN A 259 20.07 -29.73 13.02
C ASN A 259 18.58 -29.33 13.25
N PRO A 260 17.61 -30.08 12.68
CA PRO A 260 16.19 -29.71 12.78
C PRO A 260 15.66 -29.68 14.21
N GLY A 261 16.28 -30.42 15.15
CA GLY A 261 15.94 -30.38 16.57
C GLY A 261 16.37 -29.10 17.31
N GLU A 262 17.17 -28.23 16.70
CA GLU A 262 17.51 -26.91 17.26
C GLU A 262 16.40 -25.87 17.03
N VAL A 263 15.45 -26.15 16.14
CA VAL A 263 14.33 -25.24 15.87
C VAL A 263 13.42 -25.20 17.09
N VAL A 264 13.23 -24.02 17.66
CA VAL A 264 12.29 -23.78 18.75
C VAL A 264 10.89 -23.75 18.14
N VAL A 265 10.12 -24.80 18.41
CA VAL A 265 8.78 -25.05 17.84
C VAL A 265 7.66 -25.02 18.89
N GLU A 266 8.01 -25.03 20.18
CA GLU A 266 7.11 -24.94 21.33
C GLU A 266 7.62 -23.89 22.32
N GLU A 267 6.71 -23.19 23.01
CA GLU A 267 7.09 -22.36 24.15
C GLU A 267 7.68 -23.28 25.22
N ARG A 268 8.92 -23.01 25.69
CA ARG A 268 9.41 -23.67 26.91
C ARG A 268 8.50 -23.25 28.06
N SER A 269 7.68 -24.17 28.54
CA SER A 269 7.01 -24.04 29.83
C SER A 269 8.06 -23.63 30.86
N ARG A 270 7.89 -22.45 31.48
CA ARG A 270 8.64 -22.10 32.69
C ARG A 270 8.12 -22.95 33.85
N GLU A 271 8.41 -24.23 33.84
CA GLU A 271 8.19 -25.14 34.95
C GLU A 271 9.15 -26.32 34.76
N ASP A 272 10.37 -26.16 35.26
CA ASP A 272 11.21 -27.26 35.77
C ASP A 272 12.50 -26.66 36.36
N THR A 273 12.34 -25.96 37.50
CA THR A 273 13.42 -25.86 38.47
C THR A 273 12.94 -26.47 39.78
N LEU A 274 13.22 -27.78 39.88
CA LEU A 274 13.64 -28.51 41.08
C LEU A 274 12.57 -28.88 42.11
N THR A 275 11.91 -30.01 41.85
CA THR A 275 11.71 -31.04 42.88
C THR A 275 12.97 -31.94 42.97
N HIS A 276 13.67 -31.78 44.10
CA HIS A 276 14.54 -32.69 44.87
C HIS A 276 15.59 -33.63 44.22
N PRO A 277 16.74 -33.75 44.92
CA PRO A 277 17.24 -35.09 45.29
C PRO A 277 17.51 -35.20 46.80
N GLY A 278 17.03 -36.29 47.41
CA GLY A 278 17.22 -36.57 48.83
C GLY A 278 18.66 -36.98 49.20
N VAL A 279 18.93 -37.06 50.51
CA VAL A 279 19.74 -38.09 51.21
C VAL A 279 19.89 -37.76 52.72
N LYS A 280 19.51 -38.74 53.54
CA LYS A 280 19.94 -39.14 54.92
C LYS A 280 19.57 -38.33 56.19
N SER A 281 18.65 -38.95 56.96
CA SER A 281 18.87 -39.63 58.26
C SER A 281 19.91 -39.04 59.24
N GLY A 282 19.43 -38.71 60.46
CA GLY A 282 20.24 -38.60 61.69
C GLY A 282 19.51 -37.85 62.81
N GLY A 283 19.16 -38.55 63.90
CA GLY A 283 18.45 -38.00 65.06
C GLY A 283 19.35 -37.48 66.19
N TYR A 284 18.69 -37.24 67.35
CA TYR A 284 19.13 -36.69 68.64
C TYR A 284 19.19 -35.16 68.68
N GLY A 285 18.23 -34.48 69.33
CA GLY A 285 18.19 -34.16 70.78
C GLY A 285 18.16 -32.62 70.83
N GLU A 286 17.48 -31.88 71.69
CA GLU A 286 17.01 -32.06 73.06
C GLU A 286 15.96 -30.95 73.32
N GLU A 287 15.24 -31.08 74.42
CA GLU A 287 14.15 -30.22 74.91
C GLU A 287 14.54 -28.75 75.13
N VAL A 288 13.55 -27.85 75.27
CA VAL A 288 13.32 -26.98 76.46
C VAL A 288 12.10 -26.08 76.23
N TYR A 289 11.29 -25.97 77.28
CA TYR A 289 10.04 -25.19 77.45
C TYR A 289 10.27 -23.67 77.68
N ASP A 290 9.14 -22.94 77.67
CA ASP A 290 8.84 -21.56 78.14
C ASP A 290 9.26 -20.41 77.19
N ASP A 291 8.43 -19.42 76.83
CA ASP A 291 7.18 -18.83 77.38
C ASP A 291 6.02 -18.72 76.37
#